data_AF-A0A552ESW8-F1
#
_entry.id   AF-A0A552ESW8-F1
#
_cell.length_a   1.000
_cell.length_b   1.000
_cell.length_c   1.000
_cell.angle_alpha   90.00
_cell.angle_beta   90.00
_cell.angle_gamma   90.00
#
_symmetry.space_group_name_H-M   'P 1'
#
loop_
_entity.id
_entity.type
_entity.pdbx_description
1 polymer ?
#
loop_
_entity_poly.entity_id
_entity_poly.type
_entity_poly.pdbx_seq_one_letter_code
_entity_poly.pdbx_strand_id
1 'polypeptide(L)'
;MTTMITAISTAIAAFIATNLDDILILTILFAQVNKLFRRRHIVIGQYLGFILLILASLTGFFGSFLIPAQWIRFLGLLPVIVGIRSLWQREETETDNHLEVAVESAASSPLVAWFSPQTCGVAAITIANGSDNIGIYLPLFASNTWPNLVTIVSVFLILVGVWCFTAHQLTQLPAIANLITSHGSHFVPCVLIGLGVFIIKESLPLAFLALSLSYGWTLFQQQAESI
;
A
#
# COMPACT_ATOMS: atom_id res chain seq x y z
N MET A 1 7.27 -32.90 1.60
CA MET A 1 5.96 -32.42 1.09
C MET A 1 5.18 -31.66 2.16
N THR A 2 5.15 -32.12 3.41
CA THR A 2 4.55 -31.40 4.54
C THR A 2 5.11 -29.99 4.73
N THR A 3 6.42 -29.78 4.57
CA THR A 3 7.10 -28.48 4.71
C THR A 3 6.69 -27.44 3.66
N MET A 4 6.42 -27.86 2.43
CA MET A 4 5.99 -26.96 1.35
C MET A 4 4.53 -26.57 1.50
N ILE A 5 3.68 -27.51 1.92
CA ILE A 5 2.26 -27.24 2.20
C ILE A 5 2.16 -26.24 3.37
N THR A 6 2.95 -26.42 4.42
CA THR A 6 3.01 -25.45 5.53
C THR A 6 3.53 -24.10 5.09
N ALA A 7 4.54 -24.04 4.21
CA ALA A 7 5.06 -22.77 3.68
C ALA A 7 3.99 -22.03 2.86
N ILE A 8 3.25 -22.72 2.00
CA ILE A 8 2.15 -22.14 1.22
C ILE A 8 1.04 -21.63 2.15
N SER A 9 0.60 -22.45 3.11
CA SER A 9 -0.46 -22.05 4.06
C SER A 9 -0.03 -20.85 4.91
N THR A 10 1.21 -20.84 5.38
CA THR A 10 1.76 -19.72 6.16
C THR A 10 1.89 -18.47 5.29
N ALA A 11 2.33 -18.59 4.04
CA ALA A 11 2.40 -17.48 3.11
C ALA A 11 1.01 -16.88 2.86
N ILE A 12 0.01 -17.71 2.57
CA ILE A 12 -1.37 -17.24 2.36
C ILE A 12 -1.89 -16.52 3.61
N ALA A 13 -1.74 -17.13 4.79
CA ALA A 13 -2.21 -16.54 6.04
C ALA A 13 -1.50 -15.20 6.35
N ALA A 14 -0.18 -15.17 6.21
CA ALA A 14 0.62 -13.96 6.44
C ALA A 14 0.23 -12.86 5.44
N PHE A 15 0.11 -13.18 4.15
CA PHE A 15 -0.26 -12.21 3.11
C PHE A 15 -1.66 -11.63 3.35
N ILE A 16 -2.66 -12.47 3.63
CA ILE A 16 -4.03 -12.01 3.89
C ILE A 16 -4.07 -11.12 5.13
N ALA A 17 -3.39 -11.53 6.22
CA ALA A 17 -3.38 -10.78 7.47
C ALA A 17 -2.71 -9.40 7.34
N THR A 18 -1.76 -9.26 6.42
CA THR A 18 -0.97 -8.03 6.22
C THR A 18 -1.52 -7.11 5.13
N ASN A 19 -2.32 -7.60 4.19
CA ASN A 19 -2.75 -6.80 3.03
C ASN A 19 -4.26 -6.58 2.98
N LEU A 20 -4.98 -6.76 4.09
CA LEU A 20 -6.45 -6.63 4.05
C LEU A 20 -6.89 -5.20 3.72
N ASP A 21 -6.18 -4.23 4.26
CA ASP A 21 -6.27 -2.79 4.02
C ASP A 21 -5.92 -2.39 2.58
N ASP A 22 -4.92 -3.07 1.99
CA ASP A 22 -4.48 -2.90 0.60
C ASP A 22 -5.65 -3.08 -0.40
N ILE A 23 -6.63 -3.96 -0.11
CA ILE A 23 -7.84 -4.13 -0.94
C ILE A 23 -8.59 -2.81 -1.07
N LEU A 24 -8.76 -2.07 0.03
CA LEU A 24 -9.53 -0.83 0.02
C LEU A 24 -8.83 0.24 -0.80
N ILE A 25 -7.51 0.39 -0.62
CA ILE A 25 -6.69 1.33 -1.39
C ILE A 25 -6.73 0.97 -2.87
N LEU A 26 -6.54 -0.31 -3.22
CA LEU A 26 -6.61 -0.78 -4.60
C LEU A 26 -8.01 -0.54 -5.20
N THR A 27 -9.09 -0.77 -4.46
CA THR A 27 -10.46 -0.52 -4.94
C THR A 27 -10.66 0.96 -5.24
N ILE A 28 -10.17 1.86 -4.38
CA ILE A 28 -10.20 3.30 -4.62
C ILE A 28 -9.39 3.67 -5.88
N LEU A 29 -8.17 3.14 -6.01
CA LEU A 29 -7.33 3.39 -7.19
C LEU A 29 -7.98 2.89 -8.48
N PHE A 30 -8.56 1.68 -8.48
CA PHE A 30 -9.26 1.13 -9.64
C PHE A 30 -10.50 1.92 -10.02
N ALA A 31 -11.16 2.58 -9.07
CA ALA A 31 -12.32 3.41 -9.34
C ALA A 31 -11.96 4.77 -9.97
N GLN A 32 -10.72 5.24 -9.80
CA GLN A 32 -10.22 6.48 -10.40
C GLN A 32 -9.72 6.32 -11.85
N VAL A 33 -9.81 5.12 -12.42
CA VAL A 33 -9.33 4.83 -13.78
C VAL A 33 -10.04 5.73 -14.79
N ASN A 34 -9.25 6.50 -15.55
CA ASN A 34 -9.73 7.45 -16.54
C ASN A 34 -8.85 7.41 -17.82
N LYS A 35 -9.01 8.35 -18.76
CA LYS A 35 -8.24 8.35 -20.02
C LYS A 35 -6.71 8.44 -19.80
N LEU A 36 -6.27 9.09 -18.73
CA LEU A 36 -4.85 9.30 -18.38
C LEU A 36 -4.33 8.28 -17.34
N PHE A 37 -5.20 7.77 -16.47
CA PHE A 37 -4.87 6.79 -15.44
C PHE A 37 -5.48 5.43 -15.76
N ARG A 38 -4.65 4.49 -16.24
CA ARG A 38 -5.11 3.18 -16.72
C ARG A 38 -4.92 2.09 -15.67
N ARG A 39 -5.74 1.04 -15.75
CA ARG A 39 -5.62 -0.19 -14.92
C ARG A 39 -4.20 -0.77 -14.90
N ARG A 40 -3.46 -0.66 -16.01
CA ARG A 40 -2.07 -1.12 -16.11
C ARG A 40 -1.14 -0.40 -15.15
N HIS A 41 -1.30 0.92 -14.94
CA HIS A 41 -0.47 1.69 -14.00
C HIS A 41 -0.68 1.21 -12.56
N ILE A 42 -1.92 0.85 -12.21
CA ILE A 42 -2.24 0.32 -10.88
C ILE A 42 -1.57 -1.04 -10.67
N VAL A 43 -1.76 -1.97 -11.60
CA VAL A 43 -1.18 -3.32 -11.48
C VAL A 43 0.34 -3.26 -11.45
N ILE A 44 0.96 -2.54 -12.38
CA ILE A 44 2.43 -2.42 -12.44
C ILE A 44 2.96 -1.72 -11.19
N GLY A 45 2.29 -0.66 -10.73
CA GLY A 45 2.68 0.07 -9.52
C GLY A 45 2.60 -0.81 -8.28
N GLN A 46 1.52 -1.56 -8.12
CA GLN A 46 1.36 -2.50 -7.02
C GLN A 46 2.46 -3.57 -7.02
N TYR A 47 2.76 -4.17 -8.18
CA TYR A 47 3.84 -5.14 -8.27
C TYR A 47 5.20 -4.51 -7.97
N LEU A 48 5.49 -3.30 -8.46
CA LEU A 48 6.75 -2.60 -8.18
C LEU A 48 6.90 -2.30 -6.68
N GLY A 49 5.86 -1.72 -6.06
CA GLY A 49 5.87 -1.40 -4.63
C GLY A 49 6.00 -2.66 -3.78
N PHE A 50 5.24 -3.69 -4.09
CA PHE A 50 5.26 -4.95 -3.34
C PHE A 50 6.59 -5.71 -3.50
N ILE A 51 7.20 -5.70 -4.70
CA ILE A 51 8.55 -6.24 -4.90
C ILE A 51 9.56 -5.50 -4.02
N LEU A 52 9.46 -4.18 -3.88
CA LEU A 52 10.33 -3.42 -2.99
C LEU A 52 10.17 -3.84 -1.52
N LEU A 53 8.93 -4.06 -1.07
CA LEU A 53 8.64 -4.58 0.28
C LEU A 53 9.21 -5.98 0.50
N ILE A 54 9.10 -6.87 -0.51
CA ILE A 54 9.72 -8.21 -0.47
C ILE A 54 11.25 -8.07 -0.36
N LEU A 55 11.87 -7.20 -1.16
CA LEU A 55 13.32 -6.97 -1.15
C LEU A 55 13.79 -6.44 0.20
N ALA A 56 13.07 -5.46 0.77
CA ALA A 56 13.34 -4.94 2.11
C ALA A 56 13.25 -6.07 3.16
N SER A 57 12.23 -6.92 3.07
CA SER A 57 12.02 -8.04 3.99
C SER A 57 13.06 -9.16 3.82
N LEU A 58 13.64 -9.30 2.62
CA LEU A 58 14.66 -10.30 2.29
C LEU A 58 15.96 -10.10 3.10
N THR A 59 16.19 -8.89 3.61
CA THR A 59 17.27 -8.61 4.56
C THR A 59 17.18 -9.49 5.80
N GLY A 60 15.98 -9.91 6.24
CA GLY A 60 15.79 -10.87 7.31
C GLY A 60 16.36 -12.26 6.99
N PHE A 61 16.15 -12.74 5.77
CA PHE A 61 16.71 -14.02 5.32
C PHE A 61 18.24 -13.98 5.28
N PHE A 62 18.84 -12.94 4.69
CA PHE A 62 20.30 -12.82 4.66
C PHE A 62 20.90 -12.57 6.05
N GLY A 63 20.21 -11.80 6.89
CA GLY A 63 20.60 -11.58 8.28
C GLY A 63 20.64 -12.85 9.12
N SER A 64 19.84 -13.87 8.76
CA SER A 64 19.84 -15.16 9.45
C SER A 64 21.19 -15.89 9.39
N PHE A 65 22.04 -15.61 8.39
CA PHE A 65 23.37 -16.22 8.30
C PHE A 65 24.38 -15.62 9.28
N LEU A 66 24.14 -14.41 9.75
CA LEU A 66 25.01 -13.70 10.71
C LEU A 66 24.57 -13.90 12.16
N ILE A 67 23.30 -14.26 12.36
CA ILE A 67 22.65 -14.29 13.67
C ILE A 67 22.46 -15.75 14.12
N PRO A 68 22.92 -16.15 15.33
CA PRO A 68 22.72 -17.50 15.83
C PRO A 68 21.23 -17.85 15.93
N ALA A 69 20.86 -19.09 15.59
CA ALA A 69 19.46 -19.53 15.49
C ALA A 69 18.59 -19.27 16.73
N GLN A 70 19.19 -19.21 17.92
CA GLN A 70 18.50 -18.86 19.17
C GLN A 70 17.92 -17.43 19.18
N TRP A 71 18.57 -16.49 18.48
CA TRP A 71 18.13 -15.09 18.38
C TRP A 71 17.02 -14.89 17.35
N ILE A 72 17.01 -15.69 16.27
CA ILE A 72 15.96 -15.66 15.23
C ILE A 72 14.57 -15.94 15.83
N ARG A 73 14.51 -16.80 16.86
CA ARG A 73 13.24 -17.13 17.55
C ARG A 73 12.58 -15.91 18.18
N PHE A 74 13.37 -14.91 18.63
CA PHE A 74 12.84 -13.66 19.18
C PHE A 74 12.29 -12.71 18.10
N LEU A 75 12.68 -12.84 16.84
CA LEU A 75 12.05 -12.08 15.75
C LEU A 75 10.56 -12.42 15.61
N GLY A 76 10.14 -13.63 16.01
CA GLY A 76 8.73 -14.01 16.08
C GLY A 76 7.92 -13.25 17.15
N LEU A 77 8.57 -12.54 18.08
CA LEU A 77 7.89 -11.62 18.98
C LEU A 77 7.52 -10.31 18.29
N LEU A 78 8.20 -9.93 17.20
CA LEU A 78 7.94 -8.68 16.50
C LEU A 78 6.51 -8.64 15.92
N PRO A 79 6.03 -9.67 15.18
CA PRO A 79 4.63 -9.74 14.76
C PRO A 79 3.64 -9.79 15.93
N VAL A 80 4.01 -10.41 17.05
CA VAL A 80 3.16 -10.49 18.26
C VAL A 80 3.02 -9.11 18.88
N ILE A 81 4.11 -8.36 19.02
CA ILE A 81 4.11 -7.00 19.53
C ILE A 81 3.33 -6.08 18.59
N VAL A 82 3.53 -6.19 17.28
CA VAL A 82 2.79 -5.42 16.27
C VAL A 82 1.30 -5.76 16.31
N GLY A 83 0.93 -7.03 16.44
CA GLY A 83 -0.48 -7.45 16.55
C GLY A 83 -1.14 -7.03 17.86
N ILE A 84 -0.41 -7.06 18.98
CA ILE A 84 -0.92 -6.54 20.26
C ILE A 84 -0.99 -5.00 20.22
N ARG A 85 -0.01 -4.34 19.61
CA ARG A 85 -0.04 -2.90 19.37
C ARG A 85 -1.18 -2.51 18.44
N SER A 86 -1.50 -3.24 17.38
CA SER A 86 -2.65 -2.91 16.52
C SER A 86 -3.99 -3.05 17.26
N LEU A 87 -4.06 -3.88 18.30
CA LEU A 87 -5.22 -3.99 19.18
C LEU A 87 -5.27 -2.89 20.26
N TRP A 88 -4.15 -2.27 20.61
CA TRP A 88 -4.00 -1.36 21.75
C TRP A 88 -3.74 0.10 21.36
N GLN A 89 -2.88 0.32 20.37
CA GLN A 89 -2.59 1.59 19.71
C GLN A 89 -3.57 1.77 18.55
N ARG A 90 -4.77 2.23 18.91
CA ARG A 90 -5.62 2.98 17.98
C ARG A 90 -5.22 4.46 17.90
N GLU A 91 -4.15 4.86 18.57
CA GLU A 91 -3.64 6.23 18.62
C GLU A 91 -2.10 6.23 18.77
N GLU A 92 -1.46 6.85 17.76
CA GLU A 92 -0.17 7.55 17.75
C GLU A 92 1.16 6.78 17.89
N THR A 93 2.31 7.14 17.29
CA THR A 93 2.83 7.89 16.10
C THR A 93 4.38 7.68 16.18
N GLU A 94 5.14 8.01 15.12
CA GLU A 94 6.60 8.40 15.04
C GLU A 94 7.34 7.68 13.87
N THR A 95 8.24 8.24 13.03
CA THR A 95 8.74 9.61 12.71
C THR A 95 9.60 9.53 11.41
N ASP A 96 9.51 10.56 10.56
CA ASP A 96 10.39 11.13 9.51
C ASP A 96 11.36 10.30 8.62
N ASN A 97 11.24 10.51 7.31
CA ASN A 97 12.14 11.43 6.57
C ASN A 97 11.64 11.74 5.13
N HIS A 98 11.60 13.03 4.82
CA HIS A 98 11.25 13.62 3.52
C HIS A 98 12.36 13.45 2.48
N LEU A 99 12.00 13.17 1.22
CA LEU A 99 12.79 13.58 0.06
C LEU A 99 11.87 14.02 -1.08
N GLU A 100 11.85 15.33 -1.31
CA GLU A 100 11.39 15.95 -2.55
C GLU A 100 12.29 15.52 -3.71
N VAL A 101 11.72 15.10 -4.83
CA VAL A 101 12.42 15.14 -6.12
C VAL A 101 11.48 15.70 -7.17
N ALA A 102 11.77 16.93 -7.57
CA ALA A 102 11.27 17.56 -8.77
C ALA A 102 11.58 16.66 -9.99
N VAL A 103 10.59 16.37 -10.83
CA VAL A 103 10.82 15.68 -12.10
C VAL A 103 10.55 16.63 -13.26
N GLU A 104 11.68 17.05 -13.82
CA GLU A 104 11.82 17.71 -15.10
C GLU A 104 11.41 16.76 -16.25
N SER A 105 10.77 17.34 -17.25
CA SER A 105 10.20 16.68 -18.42
C SER A 105 11.26 16.11 -19.36
N ALA A 106 11.19 14.82 -19.73
CA ALA A 106 11.72 14.35 -21.02
C ALA A 106 11.28 12.92 -21.43
N ALA A 107 10.79 12.86 -22.67
CA ALA A 107 10.95 11.84 -23.72
C ALA A 107 10.54 10.35 -23.52
N SER A 108 9.83 9.89 -24.54
CA SER A 108 9.20 8.59 -24.77
C SER A 108 10.17 7.42 -24.95
N SER A 109 10.01 6.38 -24.13
CA SER A 109 10.51 5.01 -24.39
C SER A 109 9.60 3.98 -23.69
N PRO A 110 9.37 2.77 -24.23
CA PRO A 110 8.44 1.79 -23.65
C PRO A 110 8.82 1.29 -22.24
N LEU A 111 10.08 1.41 -21.82
CA LEU A 111 10.49 1.16 -20.43
C LEU A 111 10.12 2.33 -19.48
N VAL A 112 10.03 3.55 -19.99
CA VAL A 112 9.57 4.74 -19.23
C VAL A 112 8.06 4.68 -19.00
N ALA A 113 7.31 3.94 -19.82
CA ALA A 113 5.88 3.70 -19.59
C ALA A 113 5.61 2.88 -18.31
N TRP A 114 6.54 2.02 -17.88
CA TRP A 114 6.47 1.36 -16.58
C TRP A 114 6.78 2.31 -15.41
N PHE A 115 7.63 3.31 -15.63
CA PHE A 115 7.91 4.37 -14.66
C PHE A 115 7.13 5.65 -14.96
N SER A 116 5.90 5.52 -15.44
CA SER A 116 5.01 6.68 -15.54
C SER A 116 4.84 7.29 -14.15
N PRO A 117 4.71 8.63 -14.02
CA PRO A 117 4.48 9.26 -12.72
C PRO A 117 3.31 8.64 -11.96
N GLN A 118 2.30 8.14 -12.68
CA GLN A 118 1.15 7.45 -12.12
C GLN A 118 1.51 6.07 -11.57
N THR A 119 2.33 5.28 -12.27
CA THR A 119 2.79 3.98 -11.79
C THR A 119 3.69 4.13 -10.57
N CYS A 120 4.59 5.13 -10.59
CA CYS A 120 5.46 5.45 -9.45
C CYS A 120 4.65 5.92 -8.25
N GLY A 121 3.61 6.74 -8.46
CA GLY A 121 2.67 7.14 -7.42
C GLY A 121 1.95 5.94 -6.79
N VAL A 122 1.45 5.00 -7.60
CA VAL A 122 0.84 3.77 -7.05
C VAL A 122 1.86 2.95 -6.27
N ALA A 123 3.07 2.75 -6.80
CA ALA A 123 4.13 2.02 -6.09
C ALA A 123 4.49 2.68 -4.75
N ALA A 124 4.57 4.01 -4.70
CA ALA A 124 4.82 4.76 -3.48
C ALA A 124 3.69 4.59 -2.46
N ILE A 125 2.42 4.60 -2.90
CA ILE A 125 1.27 4.32 -2.05
C ILE A 125 1.33 2.88 -1.52
N THR A 126 1.63 1.90 -2.37
CA THR A 126 1.80 0.49 -1.97
C THR A 126 2.91 0.33 -0.93
N ILE A 127 4.04 1.02 -1.10
CA ILE A 127 5.16 0.96 -0.15
C ILE A 127 4.78 1.63 1.17
N ALA A 128 4.14 2.81 1.11
CA ALA A 128 3.71 3.53 2.30
C ALA A 128 2.72 2.69 3.11
N ASN A 129 1.74 2.10 2.42
CA ASN A 129 0.74 1.26 3.06
C ASN A 129 1.33 -0.04 3.60
N GLY A 130 2.03 -0.81 2.76
CA GLY A 130 2.59 -2.10 3.16
C GLY A 130 3.93 -2.01 3.90
N SER A 131 4.30 -0.85 4.44
CA SER A 131 5.56 -0.69 5.17
C SER A 131 5.58 -1.46 6.49
N ASP A 132 4.44 -1.57 7.16
CA ASP A 132 4.23 -2.39 8.36
C ASP A 132 4.28 -3.90 8.07
N ASN A 133 4.00 -4.32 6.84
CA ASN A 133 4.10 -5.72 6.39
C ASN A 133 5.51 -6.28 6.54
N ILE A 134 6.53 -5.42 6.47
CA ILE A 134 7.93 -5.79 6.69
C ILE A 134 8.10 -6.42 8.08
N GLY A 135 7.37 -5.94 9.10
CA GLY A 135 7.42 -6.48 10.45
C GLY A 135 7.00 -7.95 10.56
N ILE A 136 6.17 -8.43 9.62
CA ILE A 136 5.74 -9.84 9.55
C ILE A 136 6.59 -10.63 8.57
N TYR A 137 6.98 -10.04 7.43
CA TYR A 137 7.73 -10.73 6.40
C TYR A 137 9.18 -10.97 6.76
N LEU A 138 9.82 -10.01 7.44
CA LEU A 138 11.21 -10.11 7.88
C LEU A 138 11.46 -11.34 8.79
N PRO A 139 10.72 -11.57 9.89
CA PRO A 139 10.85 -12.79 10.70
C PRO A 139 10.45 -14.06 9.95
N LEU A 140 9.42 -13.99 9.10
CA LEU A 140 8.98 -15.12 8.28
C LEU A 140 10.09 -15.56 7.33
N PHE A 141 10.79 -14.64 6.70
CA PHE A 141 11.86 -14.94 5.77
C PHE A 141 13.11 -15.43 6.51
N ALA A 142 13.47 -14.82 7.64
CA ALA A 142 14.59 -15.22 8.48
C ALA A 142 14.51 -16.67 9.02
N SER A 143 13.30 -17.20 9.16
CA SER A 143 13.03 -18.53 9.74
C SER A 143 12.85 -19.65 8.72
N ASN A 144 12.96 -19.36 7.42
CA ASN A 144 12.72 -20.33 6.35
C ASN A 144 13.99 -20.69 5.57
N THR A 145 13.97 -21.87 4.94
CA THR A 145 15.04 -22.31 4.03
C THR A 145 14.87 -21.69 2.64
N TRP A 146 15.93 -21.68 1.83
CA TRP A 146 15.88 -21.14 0.46
C TRP A 146 14.72 -21.67 -0.41
N PRO A 147 14.44 -22.99 -0.46
CA PRO A 147 13.32 -23.49 -1.26
C PRO A 147 11.94 -23.03 -0.74
N ASN A 148 11.77 -22.95 0.60
CA ASN A 148 10.55 -22.43 1.21
C ASN A 148 10.37 -20.95 0.91
N LEU A 149 11.45 -20.16 1.00
CA LEU A 149 11.43 -18.73 0.72
C LEU A 149 10.99 -18.44 -0.72
N VAL A 150 11.55 -19.15 -1.70
CA VAL A 150 11.13 -19.03 -3.11
C VAL A 150 9.65 -19.34 -3.27
N THR A 151 9.16 -20.36 -2.56
CA THR A 151 7.73 -20.73 -2.56
C THR A 151 6.87 -19.62 -1.95
N ILE A 152 7.26 -19.08 -0.80
CA ILE A 152 6.54 -17.98 -0.12
C ILE A 152 6.47 -16.73 -1.02
N VAL A 153 7.60 -16.31 -1.58
CA VAL A 153 7.68 -15.15 -2.50
C VAL A 153 6.81 -15.36 -3.73
N SER A 154 6.84 -16.57 -4.31
CA SER A 154 5.99 -16.91 -5.46
C SER A 154 4.50 -16.80 -5.10
N VAL A 155 4.09 -17.32 -3.93
CA VAL A 155 2.71 -17.21 -3.44
C VAL A 155 2.32 -15.74 -3.24
N PHE A 156 3.18 -14.93 -2.65
CA PHE A 156 2.91 -13.50 -2.46
C PHE A 156 2.66 -12.79 -3.79
N LEU A 157 3.51 -12.99 -4.79
CA LEU A 157 3.35 -12.35 -6.11
C LEU A 157 2.08 -12.81 -6.84
N ILE A 158 1.66 -14.06 -6.65
CA ILE A 158 0.38 -14.56 -7.17
C ILE A 158 -0.78 -13.85 -6.45
N LEU A 159 -0.73 -13.75 -5.12
CA LEU A 159 -1.77 -13.12 -4.32
C LEU A 159 -1.90 -11.62 -4.56
N VAL A 160 -0.81 -10.90 -4.87
CA VAL A 160 -0.88 -9.50 -5.35
C VAL A 160 -1.78 -9.40 -6.58
N GLY A 161 -1.66 -10.34 -7.53
CA GLY A 161 -2.52 -10.40 -8.70
C GLY A 161 -3.98 -10.69 -8.34
N VAL A 162 -4.21 -11.61 -7.39
CA VAL A 162 -5.56 -11.90 -6.86
C VAL A 162 -6.17 -10.69 -6.17
N TRP A 163 -5.39 -9.91 -5.43
CA TRP A 163 -5.83 -8.67 -4.79
C TRP A 163 -6.19 -7.60 -5.82
N CYS A 164 -5.35 -7.40 -6.84
CA CYS A 164 -5.64 -6.48 -7.94
C CYS A 164 -6.94 -6.87 -8.65
N PHE A 165 -7.15 -8.17 -8.90
CA PHE A 165 -8.37 -8.67 -9.52
C PHE A 165 -9.59 -8.45 -8.61
N THR A 166 -9.50 -8.86 -7.34
CA THR A 166 -10.56 -8.69 -6.34
C THR A 166 -10.95 -7.23 -6.19
N ALA A 167 -9.97 -6.34 -6.03
CA ALA A 167 -10.19 -4.91 -5.93
C ALA A 167 -10.89 -4.33 -7.17
N HIS A 168 -10.49 -4.79 -8.36
CA HIS A 168 -11.18 -4.41 -9.60
C HIS A 168 -12.63 -4.92 -9.64
N GLN A 169 -12.88 -6.16 -9.24
CA GLN A 169 -14.25 -6.70 -9.18
C GLN A 169 -15.13 -5.95 -8.17
N LEU A 170 -14.56 -5.51 -7.03
CA LEU A 170 -15.28 -4.69 -6.06
C LEU A 170 -15.76 -3.36 -6.67
N THR A 171 -14.98 -2.75 -7.58
CA THR A 171 -15.43 -1.51 -8.28
C THR A 171 -16.64 -1.73 -9.18
N GLN A 172 -16.93 -2.97 -9.59
CA GLN A 172 -18.07 -3.30 -10.45
C GLN A 172 -19.33 -3.62 -9.65
N LEU A 173 -19.24 -3.78 -8.32
CA LEU A 173 -20.41 -4.04 -7.49
C LEU A 173 -21.27 -2.78 -7.39
N PRO A 174 -22.57 -2.83 -7.70
CA PRO A 174 -23.42 -1.63 -7.78
C PRO A 174 -23.51 -0.86 -6.46
N ALA A 175 -23.39 -1.52 -5.30
CA ALA A 175 -23.34 -0.84 -4.00
C ALA A 175 -22.08 0.05 -3.85
N ILE A 176 -20.92 -0.48 -4.22
CA ILE A 176 -19.63 0.23 -4.17
C ILE A 176 -19.57 1.25 -5.31
N ALA A 177 -20.02 0.88 -6.49
CA ALA A 177 -20.09 1.76 -7.65
C ALA A 177 -21.02 2.96 -7.41
N ASN A 178 -22.17 2.80 -6.73
CA ASN A 178 -23.07 3.91 -6.42
C ASN A 178 -22.51 4.85 -5.32
N LEU A 179 -21.81 4.30 -4.32
CA LEU A 179 -21.06 5.08 -3.34
C LEU A 179 -19.96 5.92 -4.01
N ILE A 180 -19.25 5.33 -4.98
CA ILE A 180 -18.17 6.01 -5.69
C ILE A 180 -18.68 6.92 -6.83
N THR A 181 -19.79 6.63 -7.51
CA THR A 181 -20.29 7.47 -8.61
C THR A 181 -21.14 8.64 -8.15
N SER A 182 -21.91 8.50 -7.06
CA SER A 182 -22.73 9.61 -6.55
C SER A 182 -21.91 10.71 -5.88
N HIS A 183 -20.72 10.39 -5.35
CA HIS A 183 -19.88 11.37 -4.64
C HIS A 183 -18.39 11.33 -5.05
N GLY A 184 -17.92 10.39 -5.87
CA GLY A 184 -16.48 10.13 -6.03
C GLY A 184 -15.63 11.22 -6.66
N SER A 185 -16.20 12.15 -7.42
CA SER A 185 -15.45 13.32 -7.92
C SER A 185 -14.96 14.22 -6.77
N HIS A 186 -15.65 14.21 -5.64
CA HIS A 186 -15.30 14.98 -4.44
C HIS A 186 -14.88 14.08 -3.27
N PHE A 187 -15.55 12.94 -3.07
CA PHE A 187 -15.33 12.00 -1.98
C PHE A 187 -13.98 11.32 -2.06
N VAL A 188 -13.53 10.92 -3.25
CA VAL A 188 -12.25 10.22 -3.38
C VAL A 188 -11.07 11.17 -3.15
N PRO A 189 -11.03 12.39 -3.73
CA PRO A 189 -10.07 13.42 -3.32
C PRO A 189 -10.23 13.83 -1.85
N CYS A 190 -11.44 13.96 -1.30
CA CYS A 190 -11.62 14.26 0.13
C CYS A 190 -11.23 13.10 1.06
N VAL A 191 -11.27 11.84 0.60
CA VAL A 191 -10.76 10.70 1.36
C VAL A 191 -9.25 10.60 1.18
N LEU A 192 -8.66 10.95 0.04
CA LEU A 192 -7.21 11.01 -0.14
C LEU A 192 -6.57 12.24 0.53
N ILE A 193 -7.23 13.39 0.48
CA ILE A 193 -6.91 14.60 1.22
C ILE A 193 -7.30 14.40 2.67
N GLY A 194 -8.37 13.68 2.99
CA GLY A 194 -8.76 13.37 4.37
C GLY A 194 -7.82 12.36 5.00
N LEU A 195 -7.34 11.38 4.23
CA LEU A 195 -6.28 10.44 4.59
C LEU A 195 -4.95 11.18 4.67
N GLY A 196 -4.61 12.02 3.70
CA GLY A 196 -3.43 12.88 3.71
C GLY A 196 -3.45 13.91 4.85
N VAL A 197 -4.60 14.49 5.14
CA VAL A 197 -4.86 15.41 6.24
C VAL A 197 -4.90 14.66 7.55
N PHE A 198 -5.42 13.43 7.61
CA PHE A 198 -5.35 12.55 8.78
C PHE A 198 -3.90 12.15 9.04
N ILE A 199 -3.13 11.88 7.99
CA ILE A 199 -1.67 11.69 8.00
C ILE A 199 -0.94 12.99 8.42
N ILE A 200 -1.47 14.17 8.10
CA ILE A 200 -0.93 15.49 8.50
C ILE A 200 -1.48 16.00 9.84
N LYS A 201 -2.61 15.48 10.35
CA LYS A 201 -3.47 16.12 11.37
C LYS A 201 -2.90 16.04 12.78
N GLU A 202 -1.77 15.38 12.95
CA GLU A 202 -0.90 15.64 14.09
C GLU A 202 -0.37 17.10 14.10
N SER A 203 -0.57 17.87 13.04
CA SER A 203 -0.37 19.33 12.99
C SER A 203 -1.69 20.06 12.71
N LEU A 204 -2.53 20.15 13.75
CA LEU A 204 -3.85 20.78 13.77
C LEU A 204 -4.00 22.15 13.03
N PRO A 205 -2.99 23.05 12.95
CA PRO A 205 -3.15 24.34 12.28
C PRO A 205 -3.21 24.26 10.75
N LEU A 206 -2.42 23.37 10.14
CA LEU A 206 -2.28 23.27 8.68
C LEU A 206 -3.46 22.51 8.06
N ALA A 207 -3.97 21.51 8.76
CA ALA A 207 -5.19 20.80 8.39
C ALA A 207 -6.41 21.73 8.34
N PHE A 208 -6.54 22.64 9.31
CA PHE A 208 -7.62 23.62 9.34
C PHE A 208 -7.48 24.67 8.23
N LEU A 209 -6.25 25.10 7.93
CA LEU A 209 -5.96 25.99 6.81
C LEU A 209 -6.27 25.32 5.46
N ALA A 210 -5.82 24.08 5.24
CA ALA A 210 -6.08 23.33 4.01
C ALA A 210 -7.58 23.04 3.81
N LEU A 211 -8.30 22.68 4.88
CA LEU A 211 -9.75 22.49 4.84
C LEU A 211 -10.49 23.81 4.59
N SER A 212 -10.07 24.91 5.21
CA SER A 212 -10.67 26.23 4.98
C SER A 212 -10.40 26.77 3.57
N LEU A 213 -9.20 26.55 3.03
CA LEU A 213 -8.83 26.91 1.66
C LEU A 213 -9.57 26.04 0.63
N SER A 214 -9.69 24.73 0.89
CA SER A 214 -10.43 23.81 0.04
C SER A 214 -11.93 24.13 0.03
N TYR A 215 -12.52 24.40 1.20
CA TYR A 215 -13.92 24.79 1.31
C TYR A 215 -14.21 26.17 0.70
N GLY A 216 -13.30 27.13 0.90
CA GLY A 216 -13.38 28.45 0.27
C GLY A 216 -13.29 28.39 -1.26
N TRP A 217 -12.42 27.53 -1.79
CA TRP A 217 -12.29 27.32 -3.23
C TRP A 217 -13.55 26.72 -3.86
N THR A 218 -14.18 25.76 -3.19
CA THR A 218 -15.43 25.14 -3.68
C THR A 218 -16.61 26.12 -3.70
N LEU A 219 -16.69 27.02 -2.71
CA LEU A 219 -17.72 28.06 -2.69
C LEU A 219 -17.50 29.11 -3.80
N PHE A 220 -16.23 29.44 -4.09
CA PHE A 220 -15.89 30.37 -5.17
C PHE A 220 -16.26 29.80 -6.55
N GLN A 221 -16.09 28.49 -6.77
CA GLN A 221 -16.54 27.83 -8.01
C GLN A 221 -18.07 27.83 -8.17
N GLN A 222 -18.83 27.60 -7.10
CA GLN A 222 -20.30 27.66 -7.14
C GLN A 222 -20.83 29.06 -7.47
N GLN A 223 -20.15 30.12 -7.03
CA GLN A 223 -20.51 31.49 -7.38
C GLN A 223 -20.14 31.85 -8.83
N ALA A 224 -19.06 31.29 -9.36
CA ALA A 224 -18.65 31.53 -10.74
C ALA A 224 -19.54 30.81 -11.79
N GLU A 225 -20.22 29.73 -11.41
CA GLU A 225 -21.16 29.00 -12.28
C GLU A 225 -22.60 29.52 -12.22
N SER A 226 -22.90 30.48 -11.32
CA SER A 226 -24.25 31.08 -11.15
C SER A 226 -24.39 32.50 -11.71
N ILE A 227 -23.38 32.99 -12.43
CA ILE A 227 -23.38 34.24 -13.22
C ILE A 227 -23.35 33.88 -14.71
#